data_AF-A0A662DL44-F1
#
_entry.id   AF-A0A662DL44-F1
#
_cell.length_a   1.000
_cell.length_b   1.000
_cell.length_c   1.000
_cell.angle_alpha   90.00
_cell.angle_beta   90.00
_cell.angle_gamma   90.00
#
_symmetry.space_group_name_H-M   'P 1'
#
loop_
_entity.id
_entity.type
_entity.pdbx_description
1 polymer ?
#
loop_
_entity_poly.entity_id
_entity_poly.type
_entity_poly.pdbx_seq_one_letter_code
_entity_poly.pdbx_strand_id
1 'polypeptide(L)'
;MEIVQGRLIVRVKLEGKKFNTFEDALIDTGAAFTVIPAEVADFLELGVWKKRPKIELVTASGLIKPSVRILDRLEVGNVKIENLPVVIHEIPDPAPIKILLGMNFIERTNLLVNGKQKLFKIEDP
;
A
#
# COMPACT_ATOMS: atom_id res chain seq x y z
N MET A 1 -7.57 -9.92 -8.67
CA MET A 1 -6.72 -10.28 -7.51
C MET A 1 -6.15 -11.64 -7.80
N GLU A 2 -4.85 -11.81 -7.65
CA GLU A 2 -4.17 -13.03 -8.08
C GLU A 2 -3.18 -13.49 -7.03
N ILE A 3 -2.95 -14.81 -6.95
CA ILE A 3 -1.85 -15.38 -6.17
C ILE A 3 -0.76 -15.80 -7.13
N VAL A 4 0.32 -15.03 -7.22
CA VAL A 4 1.45 -15.30 -8.13
C VAL A 4 2.67 -15.65 -7.30
N GLN A 5 3.22 -16.85 -7.47
CA GLN A 5 4.40 -17.33 -6.73
C GLN A 5 4.26 -17.17 -5.19
N GLY A 6 3.04 -17.37 -4.67
CA GLY A 6 2.74 -17.23 -3.23
C GLY A 6 2.52 -15.80 -2.74
N ARG A 7 2.55 -14.80 -3.64
CA ARG A 7 2.30 -13.39 -3.34
C ARG A 7 0.85 -13.02 -3.67
N LEU A 8 0.22 -12.27 -2.77
CA LEU A 8 -1.12 -11.75 -2.93
C LEU A 8 -1.06 -10.41 -3.68
N ILE A 9 -1.41 -10.43 -4.97
CA ILE A 9 -1.28 -9.25 -5.84
C ILE A 9 -2.66 -8.71 -6.19
N VAL A 10 -2.81 -7.39 -6.07
CA VAL A 10 -4.01 -6.66 -6.46
C VAL A 10 -3.67 -5.47 -7.34
N ARG A 11 -4.55 -5.19 -8.31
CA ARG A 11 -4.52 -3.93 -9.04
C ARG A 11 -5.18 -2.87 -8.17
N VAL A 12 -4.50 -1.76 -7.94
CA VAL A 12 -4.98 -0.64 -7.14
C VAL A 12 -5.09 0.61 -8.00
N LYS A 13 -6.06 1.46 -7.68
CA LYS A 13 -6.08 2.84 -8.15
C LYS A 13 -5.62 3.74 -7.01
N LEU A 14 -4.60 4.54 -7.26
CA LEU A 14 -4.06 5.52 -6.32
C LEU A 14 -4.41 6.91 -6.84
N GLU A 15 -5.02 7.74 -5.99
CA GLU A 15 -5.45 9.08 -6.36
C GLU A 15 -4.86 10.09 -5.39
N GLY A 16 -4.26 11.13 -5.95
CA GLY A 16 -3.93 12.34 -5.23
C GLY A 16 -4.81 13.49 -5.71
N LYS A 17 -4.30 14.73 -5.57
CA LYS A 17 -5.14 15.93 -5.72
C LYS A 17 -5.69 16.15 -7.12
N LYS A 18 -4.89 15.81 -8.14
CA LYS A 18 -5.19 16.07 -9.55
C LYS A 18 -5.06 14.84 -10.42
N PHE A 19 -4.12 13.97 -10.07
CA PHE A 19 -3.75 12.82 -10.87
C PHE A 19 -4.11 11.52 -10.17
N ASN A 20 -4.27 10.48 -10.98
CA ASN A 20 -4.41 9.11 -10.50
C ASN A 20 -3.55 8.19 -11.37
N THR A 21 -3.11 7.08 -10.77
CA THR A 21 -2.42 5.99 -11.47
C THR A 21 -3.00 4.65 -11.05
N PHE A 22 -2.79 3.64 -11.88
CA PHE A 22 -3.08 2.26 -11.56
C PHE A 22 -1.78 1.49 -11.42
N GLU A 23 -1.61 0.80 -10.31
CA GLU A 23 -0.41 0.02 -10.01
C GLU A 23 -0.78 -1.39 -9.55
N ASP A 24 0.15 -2.32 -9.68
CA ASP A 24 0.04 -3.59 -8.96
C ASP A 24 0.62 -3.40 -7.57
N ALA A 25 -0.04 -3.98 -6.57
CA ALA A 25 0.34 -3.89 -5.17
C ALA A 25 0.37 -5.27 -4.51
N LEU A 26 1.33 -5.43 -3.60
CA LEU A 26 1.46 -6.60 -2.74
C LEU A 26 0.66 -6.38 -1.45
N ILE A 27 -0.15 -7.36 -1.03
CA ILE A 27 -0.67 -7.36 0.34
C ILE A 27 0.40 -7.90 1.29
N ASP A 28 0.72 -7.13 2.33
CA ASP A 28 1.71 -7.52 3.34
C ASP A 28 1.18 -7.30 4.76
N THR A 29 0.76 -8.39 5.41
CA THR A 29 0.31 -8.38 6.81
C THR A 29 1.46 -8.14 7.80
N GLY A 30 2.72 -8.25 7.36
CA GLY A 30 3.91 -7.97 8.18
C GLY A 30 4.27 -6.49 8.24
N ALA A 31 3.69 -5.65 7.38
CA ALA A 31 3.96 -4.22 7.33
C ALA A 31 2.86 -3.42 8.06
N ALA A 32 3.26 -2.54 8.98
CA ALA A 32 2.30 -1.66 9.66
C ALA A 32 1.68 -0.60 8.73
N PHE A 33 2.45 -0.13 7.75
CA PHE A 33 2.04 0.94 6.83
C PHE A 33 2.12 0.49 5.37
N THR A 34 1.21 1.06 4.58
CA THR A 34 1.25 1.03 3.12
C THR A 34 2.44 1.84 2.61
N VAL A 35 3.24 1.24 1.72
CA VAL A 35 4.46 1.82 1.14
C VAL A 35 4.19 2.21 -0.30
N ILE A 36 4.64 3.41 -0.68
CA ILE A 36 4.68 3.87 -2.06
C ILE A 36 6.07 4.45 -2.38
N PRO A 37 6.58 4.30 -3.62
CA PRO A 37 7.84 4.88 -4.03
C PRO A 37 7.72 6.39 -4.20
N ALA A 38 8.86 7.08 -4.17
CA ALA A 38 8.88 8.55 -4.26
C ALA A 38 8.26 9.07 -5.57
N GLU A 39 8.55 8.40 -6.69
CA GLU A 39 8.02 8.74 -8.01
C GLU A 39 6.48 8.75 -8.07
N VAL A 40 5.81 7.80 -7.43
CA VAL A 40 4.33 7.73 -7.38
C VAL A 40 3.77 8.82 -6.47
N ALA A 41 4.41 9.06 -5.33
CA ALA A 41 4.00 10.12 -4.42
C ALA A 41 4.10 11.52 -5.04
N ASP A 42 5.18 11.75 -5.80
CA ASP A 42 5.42 13.02 -6.50
C ASP A 42 4.44 13.20 -7.65
N PHE A 43 4.21 12.16 -8.47
CA PHE A 43 3.23 12.18 -9.56
C PHE A 43 1.81 12.52 -9.07
N LEU A 44 1.41 11.97 -7.92
CA LEU A 44 0.09 12.21 -7.33
C LEU A 44 -0.01 13.54 -6.55
N GLU A 45 1.07 14.32 -6.45
CA GLU A 45 1.14 15.57 -5.67
C GLU A 45 0.71 15.38 -4.20
N LEU A 46 1.13 14.27 -3.56
CA LEU A 46 0.63 13.90 -2.22
C LEU A 46 1.01 14.90 -1.13
N GLY A 47 0.05 15.17 -0.25
CA GLY A 47 0.22 16.09 0.87
C GLY A 47 1.12 15.55 1.99
N VAL A 48 1.80 16.44 2.71
CA VAL A 48 2.60 16.08 3.89
C VAL A 48 1.69 15.69 5.06
N TRP A 49 2.00 14.57 5.71
CA TRP A 49 1.35 14.18 6.95
C TRP A 49 1.84 15.04 8.13
N LYS A 50 1.13 16.14 8.42
CA LYS A 50 1.55 17.14 9.41
C LYS A 50 1.60 16.62 10.85
N LYS A 51 0.83 15.57 11.21
CA LYS A 51 0.76 15.07 12.59
C LYS A 51 2.00 14.27 13.03
N ARG A 52 2.74 13.66 12.09
CA ARG A 52 3.89 12.76 12.28
C ARG A 52 4.71 12.66 10.98
N PRO A 53 5.57 13.65 10.65
CA PRO A 53 6.23 13.69 9.35
C PRO A 53 7.28 12.59 9.15
N LYS A 54 7.77 11.98 10.23
CA LYS A 54 8.70 10.85 10.23
C LYS A 54 8.27 9.84 11.28
N ILE A 55 8.17 8.58 10.90
CA ILE A 55 7.95 7.45 11.80
C ILE A 55 9.17 6.54 11.74
N GLU A 56 9.55 5.95 12.87
CA GLU A 56 10.61 4.94 12.90
C GLU A 56 9.95 3.57 12.67
N LEU A 57 10.36 2.88 11.62
CA LEU A 57 9.85 1.55 11.27
C LEU A 57 10.97 0.53 11.35
N VAL A 58 10.67 -0.61 11.96
CA VAL A 58 11.49 -1.81 11.90
C VAL A 58 11.10 -2.58 10.65
N THR A 59 12.05 -2.80 9.75
CA THR A 59 11.89 -3.63 8.55
C THR A 59 12.82 -4.83 8.62
N ALA A 60 12.67 -5.79 7.70
CA ALA A 60 13.60 -6.90 7.58
C ALA A 60 15.06 -6.44 7.32
N SER A 61 15.23 -5.27 6.71
CA SER A 61 16.54 -4.68 6.41
C SER A 61 17.07 -3.76 7.52
N GLY A 62 16.33 -3.62 8.63
CA GLY A 62 16.69 -2.76 9.76
C GLY A 62 15.75 -1.57 9.95
N LEU A 63 16.21 -0.60 10.74
CA LEU A 63 15.44 0.58 11.11
C LEU A 63 15.49 1.63 9.99
N ILE A 64 14.31 2.17 9.62
CA ILE A 64 14.18 3.27 8.66
C ILE A 64 13.34 4.40 9.26
N LYS A 65 13.53 5.63 8.73
CA LYS A 65 12.77 6.83 9.11
C LYS A 65 12.12 7.49 7.89
N PRO A 66 11.17 6.82 7.21
CA PRO A 66 10.58 7.34 5.99
C PRO A 66 9.71 8.57 6.28
N SER A 67 9.54 9.38 5.25
CA SER A 67 8.56 10.46 5.29
C SER A 67 7.16 9.90 5.14
N VAL A 68 6.18 10.50 5.82
CA VAL A 68 4.77 10.12 5.70
C VAL A 68 4.02 11.14 4.84
N ARG A 69 3.18 10.64 3.94
CA ARG A 69 2.26 11.42 3.11
C ARG A 69 0.83 10.94 3.29
N ILE A 70 -0.12 11.75 2.84
CA ILE A 70 -1.54 11.40 2.76
C ILE A 70 -1.83 11.03 1.32
N LEU A 71 -2.30 9.80 1.08
CA LEU A 71 -2.93 9.42 -0.17
C LEU A 71 -4.41 9.80 -0.09
N ASP A 72 -4.90 10.57 -1.06
CA ASP A 72 -6.26 11.14 -1.01
C ASP A 72 -7.29 10.02 -1.14
N ARG A 73 -7.10 9.10 -2.09
CA ARG A 73 -7.94 7.91 -2.22
C ARG A 73 -7.17 6.70 -2.74
N LEU A 74 -7.50 5.53 -2.21
CA LEU A 74 -7.05 4.23 -2.67
C LEU A 74 -8.28 3.36 -2.98
N GLU A 75 -8.34 2.81 -4.19
CA GLU A 75 -9.41 1.89 -4.59
C GLU A 75 -8.85 0.50 -4.94
N VAL A 76 -9.50 -0.55 -4.41
CA VAL A 76 -9.24 -1.95 -4.76
C VAL A 76 -10.57 -2.65 -5.01
N GLY A 77 -10.93 -2.86 -6.28
CA GLY A 77 -12.25 -3.38 -6.62
C GLY A 77 -13.36 -2.45 -6.12
N ASN A 78 -14.19 -2.92 -5.19
CA ASN A 78 -15.26 -2.14 -4.54
C ASN A 78 -14.81 -1.41 -3.27
N VAL A 79 -13.63 -1.72 -2.71
CA VAL A 79 -13.09 -1.03 -1.52
C VAL A 79 -12.60 0.35 -1.92
N LYS A 80 -13.00 1.35 -1.13
CA LYS A 80 -12.51 2.73 -1.27
C LYS A 80 -12.08 3.26 0.09
N ILE A 81 -10.80 3.63 0.20
CA ILE A 81 -10.24 4.21 1.42
C ILE A 81 -9.75 5.61 1.11
N GLU A 82 -10.23 6.57 1.88
CA GLU A 82 -9.81 7.97 1.79
C GLU A 82 -8.77 8.32 2.87
N ASN A 83 -7.93 9.30 2.56
CA ASN A 83 -6.97 9.90 3.49
C ASN A 83 -6.06 8.86 4.17
N LEU A 84 -5.50 7.94 3.39
CA LEU A 84 -4.66 6.85 3.91
C LEU A 84 -3.23 7.38 4.18
N PRO A 85 -2.68 7.24 5.39
CA PRO A 85 -1.25 7.43 5.63
C PRO A 85 -0.42 6.45 4.79
N VAL A 86 0.54 6.97 4.04
CA VAL A 86 1.48 6.14 3.28
C VAL A 86 2.91 6.57 3.60
N VAL A 87 3.81 5.60 3.64
CA VAL A 87 5.24 5.84 3.85
C VAL A 87 5.95 5.89 2.51
N ILE A 88 6.82 6.87 2.34
CA ILE A 88 7.61 7.03 1.13
C ILE A 88 8.91 6.26 1.29
N HIS A 89 9.01 5.12 0.61
CA HIS A 89 10.17 4.26 0.63
C HIS A 89 10.20 3.35 -0.59
N GLU A 90 11.39 2.90 -0.99
CA GLU A 90 11.55 1.94 -2.07
C GLU A 90 11.48 0.51 -1.53
N ILE A 91 10.84 -0.38 -2.28
CA ILE A 91 10.91 -1.82 -2.02
C ILE A 91 12.17 -2.32 -2.74
N PRO A 92 13.13 -2.96 -2.04
CA PRO A 92 14.39 -3.36 -2.66
C PRO A 92 14.20 -4.26 -3.88
N ASP A 93 15.01 -4.02 -4.91
CA ASP A 93 15.15 -4.94 -6.04
C ASP A 93 15.54 -6.35 -5.56
N PRO A 94 15.05 -7.42 -6.23
CA PRO A 94 14.40 -7.44 -7.54
C PRO A 94 12.86 -7.50 -7.46
N ALA A 95 12.22 -6.84 -6.49
CA ALA A 95 10.78 -6.90 -6.36
C ALA A 95 10.10 -6.26 -7.60
N PRO A 96 9.31 -7.00 -8.39
CA PRO A 96 8.64 -6.46 -9.58
C PRO A 96 7.47 -5.50 -9.22
N ILE A 97 7.11 -5.45 -7.93
CA ILE A 97 6.00 -4.66 -7.40
C ILE A 97 6.57 -3.60 -6.47
N LYS A 98 6.21 -2.35 -6.76
CA LYS A 98 6.69 -1.16 -6.03
C LYS A 98 5.73 -0.67 -4.94
N ILE A 99 4.48 -1.17 -4.93
CA ILE A 99 3.45 -0.79 -3.95
C ILE A 99 3.21 -1.94 -2.99
N LEU A 100 3.12 -1.63 -1.70
CA LEU A 100 2.83 -2.61 -0.66
C LEU A 100 1.70 -2.08 0.22
N LEU A 101 0.61 -2.83 0.33
CA LEU A 101 -0.53 -2.53 1.18
C LEU A 101 -0.34 -3.19 2.54
N GLY A 102 -0.11 -2.36 3.56
CA GLY A 102 0.13 -2.80 4.93
C GLY A 102 -1.15 -2.89 5.77
N MET A 103 -0.98 -3.18 7.05
CA MET A 103 -2.07 -3.34 8.02
C MET A 103 -2.98 -2.11 8.10
N ASN A 104 -2.46 -0.89 7.93
CA ASN A 104 -3.29 0.32 7.93
C ASN A 104 -4.33 0.40 6.80
N PHE A 105 -4.12 -0.34 5.71
CA PHE A 105 -5.11 -0.60 4.67
C PHE A 105 -5.95 -1.82 5.07
N ILE A 106 -5.31 -2.95 5.41
CA ILE A 106 -5.97 -4.24 5.65
C ILE A 106 -7.04 -4.14 6.76
N GLU A 107 -6.76 -3.42 7.84
CA GLU A 107 -7.68 -3.21 8.98
C GLU A 107 -8.96 -2.44 8.60
N ARG A 108 -9.01 -1.84 7.41
CA ARG A 108 -10.17 -1.12 6.87
C ARG A 108 -10.91 -1.91 5.80
N THR A 109 -10.63 -3.21 5.67
CA THR A 109 -11.18 -4.08 4.64
C THR A 109 -11.51 -5.46 5.20
N ASN A 110 -12.39 -6.19 4.50
CA ASN A 110 -12.54 -7.63 4.71
C ASN A 110 -11.52 -8.38 3.83
N LEU A 111 -10.42 -8.83 4.43
CA LEU A 111 -9.39 -9.66 3.77
C LEU A 111 -9.63 -11.15 4.05
N LEU A 112 -9.87 -11.94 2.99
CA LEU A 112 -9.93 -13.41 3.08
C LEU A 112 -8.81 -14.04 2.26
N VAL A 113 -8.01 -14.90 2.89
CA VAL A 113 -6.98 -15.69 2.25
C VAL A 113 -7.20 -17.17 2.56
N ASN A 114 -7.38 -17.97 1.52
CA ASN A 114 -7.46 -19.42 1.63
C ASN A 114 -6.38 -20.06 0.74
N GLY A 115 -5.23 -20.38 1.36
CA GLY A 115 -4.09 -20.97 0.65
C GLY A 115 -4.37 -22.34 0.04
N LYS A 116 -5.26 -23.16 0.64
CA LYS A 116 -5.63 -24.47 0.09
C LYS A 116 -6.42 -24.33 -1.22
N GLN A 117 -7.35 -23.38 -1.26
CA GLN A 117 -8.15 -23.09 -2.44
C GLN A 117 -7.47 -22.12 -3.42
N LYS A 118 -6.26 -21.63 -3.08
CA LYS A 118 -5.58 -20.52 -3.78
C LYS A 118 -6.51 -19.32 -3.99
N LEU A 119 -7.36 -19.05 -3.01
CA LEU A 119 -8.34 -17.98 -3.04
C LEU A 119 -7.84 -16.80 -2.22
N PHE A 120 -8.03 -15.61 -2.77
CA PHE A 120 -7.74 -14.35 -2.13
C PHE A 120 -8.81 -13.34 -2.53
N LYS A 121 -9.43 -12.70 -1.53
CA LYS A 121 -10.48 -11.70 -1.70
C LYS A 121 -10.25 -10.50 -0.79
N ILE A 122 -10.63 -9.33 -1.29
CA ILE A 122 -10.73 -8.09 -0.54
C ILE A 122 -12.11 -7.51 -0.84
N GLU A 123 -12.86 -7.19 0.19
CA GLU A 123 -14.20 -6.62 0.10
C GLU A 123 -14.34 -5.46 1.08
N ASP A 124 -15.32 -4.58 0.86
CA ASP A 124 -15.67 -3.53 1.82
C ASP A 124 -16.16 -4.19 3.14
N PRO A 125 -15.88 -3.60 4.32
CA PRO A 125 -16.26 -4.15 5.62
C PRO A 125 -17.75 -4.47 5.79
#